data_AF-A0A956ZPD0-F1
#
_entry.id   AF-A0A956ZPD0-F1
#
_cell.length_a   1.000
_cell.length_b   1.000
_cell.length_c   1.000
_cell.angle_alpha   90.00
_cell.angle_beta   90.00
_cell.angle_gamma   90.00
#
_symmetry.space_group_name_H-M   'P 1'
#
loop_
_entity.id
_entity.type
_entity.pdbx_description
1 polymer ?
#
loop_
_entity_poly.entity_id
_entity_poly.type
_entity_poly.pdbx_seq_one_letter_code
_entity_poly.pdbx_strand_id
1 'polypeptide(L)'
;MGEAEAPAVSFQEAVRPHLNKWGPFRITRDEVTETAIRRYCEVAEDGNPVYWDAEFAKSSRFGRIIAPPQSLFSMTFSPWWTPDYLQRKTAEDAAALNAADSTAEQSPIHALSEQYGYTVNTVAGQEVEYLAPFGPWDGRLKMRSMTTNVSEEKTVRVGKGVFITSVTEYRTEVGDRLIGRSTMVLLKYHAVKE
;
A
#
# COMPACT_ATOMS: atom_id res chain seq x y z
N MET A 1 9.24 -34.67 -16.95
CA MET A 1 8.79 -33.39 -16.35
C MET A 1 9.99 -32.47 -16.46
N GLY A 2 10.02 -31.56 -17.43
CA GLY A 2 11.20 -30.73 -17.69
C GLY A 2 11.44 -29.82 -16.49
N GLU A 3 12.65 -29.88 -15.93
CA GLU A 3 13.13 -28.84 -15.02
C GLU A 3 13.03 -27.51 -15.78
N ALA A 4 12.26 -26.57 -15.24
CA ALA A 4 12.31 -25.20 -15.74
C ALA A 4 13.76 -24.75 -15.60
N GLU A 5 14.38 -24.42 -16.73
CA GLU A 5 15.77 -23.97 -16.80
C GLU A 5 15.93 -22.79 -15.83
N ALA A 6 16.85 -22.92 -14.88
CA ALA A 6 17.06 -21.88 -13.88
C ALA A 6 17.41 -20.57 -14.60
N PRO A 7 16.78 -19.44 -14.24
CA PRO A 7 17.01 -18.18 -14.92
C PRO A 7 18.50 -17.81 -14.91
N ALA A 8 18.99 -17.25 -16.02
CA ALA A 8 20.41 -16.97 -16.25
C ALA A 8 21.02 -15.94 -15.27
N VAL A 9 20.18 -15.18 -14.55
CA VAL A 9 20.57 -14.19 -13.55
C VAL A 9 19.71 -14.37 -12.30
N SER A 10 20.21 -13.91 -11.14
CA SER A 10 19.42 -13.95 -9.92
C SER A 10 18.22 -12.99 -9.97
N PHE A 11 17.17 -13.28 -9.18
CA PHE A 11 16.03 -12.36 -9.06
C PHE A 11 16.45 -10.95 -8.66
N GLN A 12 17.40 -10.85 -7.71
CA GLN A 12 17.93 -9.58 -7.23
C GLN A 12 18.61 -8.77 -8.36
N GLU A 13 19.37 -9.42 -9.24
CA GLU A 13 20.00 -8.78 -10.39
C GLU A 13 18.96 -8.35 -11.42
N ALA A 14 17.96 -9.20 -11.70
CA ALA A 14 16.91 -8.91 -12.67
C ALA A 14 16.06 -7.68 -12.28
N VAL A 15 15.82 -7.47 -10.98
CA VAL A 15 15.01 -6.34 -10.49
C VAL A 15 15.80 -5.07 -10.23
N ARG A 16 17.14 -5.13 -10.19
CA ARG A 16 18.01 -3.98 -9.90
C ARG A 16 17.69 -2.73 -10.74
N PRO A 17 17.40 -2.81 -12.06
CA PRO A 17 17.05 -1.65 -12.88
C PRO A 17 15.72 -0.99 -12.50
N HIS A 18 14.89 -1.64 -11.69
CA HIS A 18 13.54 -1.21 -11.31
C HIS A 18 13.46 -0.69 -9.87
N LEU A 19 14.55 -0.77 -9.10
CA LEU A 19 14.61 -0.26 -7.73
C LEU A 19 14.61 1.28 -7.69
N ASN A 20 14.09 1.84 -6.61
CA ASN A 20 14.06 3.27 -6.30
C ASN A 20 13.37 4.13 -7.38
N LYS A 21 12.42 3.53 -8.10
CA LYS A 21 11.54 4.21 -9.05
C LYS A 21 10.14 4.27 -8.47
N TRP A 22 9.58 5.48 -8.37
CA TRP A 22 8.20 5.67 -7.97
C TRP A 22 7.27 5.09 -9.04
N GLY A 23 6.40 4.17 -8.63
CA GLY A 23 5.27 3.77 -9.44
C GLY A 23 4.22 4.88 -9.53
N PRO A 24 3.22 4.71 -10.41
CA PRO A 24 2.14 5.68 -10.57
C PRO A 24 1.33 5.83 -9.28
N PHE A 25 0.67 6.97 -9.14
CA PHE A 25 -0.32 7.16 -8.10
C PHE A 25 -1.51 6.23 -8.34
N ARG A 26 -1.99 5.62 -7.27
CA ARG A 26 -3.34 5.06 -7.16
C ARG A 26 -4.16 5.94 -6.23
N ILE A 27 -5.48 5.81 -6.32
CA ILE A 27 -6.43 6.52 -5.46
C ILE A 27 -7.46 5.53 -4.92
N THR A 28 -7.95 5.76 -3.70
CA THR A 28 -9.04 4.96 -3.13
C THR A 28 -10.32 5.12 -3.96
N ARG A 29 -11.22 4.12 -3.88
CA ARG A 29 -12.53 4.23 -4.51
C ARG A 29 -13.37 5.33 -3.86
N ASP A 30 -13.43 5.29 -2.54
CA ASP A 30 -14.28 6.17 -1.73
C ASP A 30 -13.44 7.20 -0.97
N GLU A 31 -14.09 8.30 -0.64
CA GLU A 31 -13.57 9.31 0.27
C GLU A 31 -13.48 8.74 1.69
N VAL A 32 -12.61 9.33 2.51
CA VAL A 32 -12.66 9.08 3.94
C VAL A 32 -13.98 9.64 4.46
N THR A 33 -14.77 8.83 5.16
CA THR A 33 -16.05 9.27 5.73
C THR A 33 -16.07 9.03 7.23
N GLU A 34 -16.90 9.77 7.96
CA GLU A 34 -17.13 9.50 9.38
C GLU A 34 -17.61 8.06 9.60
N THR A 35 -18.47 7.54 8.72
CA THR A 35 -18.93 6.15 8.79
C THR A 35 -17.76 5.17 8.69
N ALA A 36 -16.84 5.35 7.74
CA ALA A 36 -15.66 4.49 7.61
C ALA A 36 -14.75 4.59 8.84
N ILE A 37 -14.56 5.80 9.38
CA ILE A 37 -13.80 6.03 10.61
C ILE A 37 -14.43 5.28 11.78
N ARG A 38 -15.74 5.43 12.00
CA ARG A 38 -16.47 4.77 13.09
C ARG A 38 -16.40 3.26 12.95
N ARG A 39 -16.63 2.69 11.76
CA ARG A 39 -16.50 1.24 11.52
C ARG A 39 -15.10 0.70 11.85
N TYR A 40 -14.06 1.45 11.50
CA TYR A 40 -12.70 1.08 11.91
C TYR A 40 -12.56 1.10 13.44
N CYS A 41 -13.01 2.17 14.10
CA CYS A 41 -12.91 2.33 15.55
C CYS A 41 -13.74 1.28 16.32
N GLU A 42 -14.90 0.87 15.80
CA GLU A 42 -15.72 -0.22 16.37
C GLU A 42 -14.95 -1.54 16.39
N VAL A 43 -14.27 -1.89 15.31
CA VAL A 43 -13.48 -3.12 15.20
C VAL A 43 -12.19 -3.05 16.02
N ALA A 44 -11.58 -1.87 16.09
CA ALA A 44 -10.35 -1.63 16.86
C ALA A 44 -10.60 -1.40 18.35
N GLU A 45 -11.87 -1.29 18.78
CA GLU A 45 -12.28 -0.89 20.12
C GLU A 45 -11.64 0.45 20.57
N ASP A 46 -11.50 1.41 19.64
CA ASP A 46 -10.88 2.72 19.89
C ASP A 46 -11.94 3.78 20.23
N GLY A 47 -12.05 4.10 21.52
CA GLY A 47 -13.01 5.07 22.05
C GLY A 47 -12.53 6.54 22.04
N ASN A 48 -11.43 6.89 21.36
CA ASN A 48 -10.92 8.27 21.40
C ASN A 48 -11.93 9.26 20.81
N PRO A 49 -12.50 10.19 21.60
CA PRO A 49 -13.64 11.02 21.20
C PRO A 49 -13.37 11.93 20.00
N VAL A 50 -12.10 12.22 19.69
CA VAL A 50 -11.71 12.96 18.47
C VAL A 50 -12.18 12.28 17.18
N TYR A 51 -12.42 10.96 17.21
CA TYR A 51 -12.85 10.18 16.04
C TYR A 51 -14.38 10.04 15.93
N TRP A 52 -15.12 10.47 16.95
CA TRP A 52 -16.56 10.19 17.10
C TRP A 52 -17.42 11.44 17.27
N ASP A 53 -16.97 12.38 18.11
CA ASP A 53 -17.75 13.52 18.57
C ASP A 53 -17.20 14.81 17.95
N ALA A 54 -18.01 15.42 17.08
CA ALA A 54 -17.63 16.64 16.38
C ALA A 54 -17.43 17.84 17.32
N GLU A 55 -18.21 17.95 18.39
CA GLU A 55 -18.08 19.03 19.38
C GLU A 55 -16.80 18.86 20.21
N PHE A 56 -16.52 17.62 20.64
CA PHE A 56 -15.24 17.32 21.29
C PHE A 56 -14.07 17.63 20.36
N ALA A 57 -14.12 17.14 19.12
CA ALA A 57 -13.05 17.30 18.15
C ALA A 57 -12.79 18.77 17.79
N LYS A 58 -13.84 19.60 17.74
CA LYS A 58 -13.76 21.06 17.56
C LYS A 58 -13.00 21.76 18.70
N SER A 59 -13.14 21.27 19.93
CA SER A 59 -12.41 21.77 21.09
C SER A 59 -10.96 21.25 21.20
N SER A 60 -10.63 20.19 20.45
CA SER A 60 -9.29 19.60 20.43
C SER A 60 -8.31 20.42 19.59
N ARG A 61 -7.01 20.10 19.69
CA ARG A 61 -5.96 20.71 18.84
C ARG A 61 -6.19 20.53 17.32
N PHE A 62 -7.03 19.57 16.93
CA PHE A 62 -7.33 19.29 15.54
C PHE A 62 -8.47 20.16 14.99
N GLY A 63 -9.35 20.67 15.87
CA GLY A 63 -10.50 21.50 15.50
C GLY A 63 -11.56 20.80 14.65
N ARG A 64 -11.44 19.48 14.43
CA ARG A 64 -12.32 18.67 13.57
C ARG A 64 -12.13 17.18 13.84
N ILE A 65 -13.10 16.37 13.40
CA ILE A 65 -12.96 14.91 13.34
C ILE A 65 -11.77 14.55 12.44
N ILE A 66 -10.92 13.66 12.93
CA ILE A 66 -9.85 13.04 12.16
C ILE A 66 -10.02 11.52 12.17
N ALA A 67 -9.43 10.84 11.20
CA ALA A 67 -9.31 9.40 11.23
C ALA A 67 -8.19 8.98 12.22
N PRO A 68 -8.31 7.80 12.87
CA PRO A 68 -7.20 7.20 13.59
C PRO A 68 -5.98 7.06 12.68
N PRO A 69 -4.77 7.47 13.09
CA PRO A 69 -3.60 7.38 12.22
C PRO A 69 -3.36 5.94 11.71
N GLN A 70 -3.59 4.95 12.58
CA GLN A 70 -3.46 3.51 12.27
C GLN A 70 -4.45 3.01 11.21
N SER A 71 -5.55 3.74 10.94
CA SER A 71 -6.53 3.35 9.92
C SER A 71 -6.01 3.57 8.49
N LEU A 72 -4.88 4.25 8.32
CA LEU A 72 -4.31 4.58 7.01
C LEU A 72 -4.14 3.35 6.11
N PHE A 73 -3.61 2.26 6.65
CA PHE A 73 -3.46 1.01 5.89
C PHE A 73 -4.83 0.42 5.54
N SER A 74 -5.75 0.30 6.49
CA SER A 74 -7.09 -0.26 6.25
C SER A 74 -7.91 0.53 5.24
N MET A 75 -7.79 1.85 5.22
CA MET A 75 -8.51 2.73 4.28
C MET A 75 -7.91 2.72 2.87
N THR A 76 -6.65 2.31 2.74
CA THR A 76 -5.94 2.28 1.44
C THR A 76 -5.68 0.89 0.91
N PHE A 77 -6.02 -0.14 1.68
CA PHE A 77 -5.90 -1.52 1.26
C PHE A 77 -6.91 -1.84 0.16
N SER A 78 -6.44 -2.49 -0.91
CA SER A 78 -7.33 -2.90 -2.00
C SER A 78 -8.37 -3.91 -1.50
N PRO A 79 -9.65 -3.76 -1.86
CA PRO A 79 -10.66 -4.74 -1.49
C PRO A 79 -10.42 -6.06 -2.21
N TRP A 80 -10.77 -7.18 -1.55
CA TRP A 80 -10.73 -8.51 -2.15
C TRP A 80 -11.67 -8.66 -3.34
N TRP A 81 -12.77 -7.90 -3.34
CA TRP A 81 -13.75 -7.90 -4.41
C TRP A 81 -14.36 -6.50 -4.58
N THR A 82 -14.60 -6.12 -5.83
CA THR A 82 -15.33 -4.92 -6.22
C THR A 82 -15.95 -5.21 -7.60
N PRO A 83 -17.19 -4.78 -7.89
CA PRO A 83 -17.76 -4.94 -9.23
C PRO A 83 -16.88 -4.36 -10.33
N ASP A 84 -16.79 -5.03 -11.48
CA ASP A 84 -15.90 -4.64 -12.60
C ASP A 84 -16.09 -3.19 -13.05
N TYR A 85 -17.34 -2.70 -13.07
CA TYR A 85 -17.62 -1.33 -13.49
C TYR A 85 -17.04 -0.28 -12.52
N LEU A 86 -16.96 -0.59 -11.22
CA LEU A 86 -16.31 0.26 -10.24
C LEU A 86 -14.79 0.14 -10.31
N GLN A 87 -14.25 -1.04 -10.58
CA GLN A 87 -12.81 -1.21 -10.82
C GLN A 87 -12.35 -0.36 -12.01
N ARG A 88 -13.10 -0.39 -13.13
CA ARG A 88 -12.82 0.44 -14.31
C ARG A 88 -12.83 1.92 -13.98
N LYS A 89 -13.85 2.40 -13.26
CA LYS A 89 -13.93 3.80 -12.84
C LYS A 89 -12.72 4.21 -11.99
N THR A 90 -12.33 3.40 -11.00
CA THR A 90 -11.15 3.70 -10.17
C THR A 90 -9.84 3.66 -11.00
N ALA A 91 -9.75 2.80 -12.01
CA ALA A 91 -8.61 2.76 -12.92
C ALA A 91 -8.54 4.00 -13.83
N GLU A 92 -9.69 4.49 -14.32
CA GLU A 92 -9.80 5.74 -15.09
C GLU A 92 -9.38 6.94 -14.24
N ASP A 93 -9.84 7.03 -12.98
CA ASP A 93 -9.43 8.07 -12.04
C ASP A 93 -7.92 8.02 -11.78
N ALA A 94 -7.36 6.81 -11.59
CA ALA A 94 -5.91 6.64 -11.45
C ALA A 94 -5.16 7.04 -12.72
N ALA A 95 -5.66 6.71 -13.91
CA ALA A 95 -5.04 7.12 -15.18
C ALA A 95 -5.04 8.65 -15.33
N ALA A 96 -6.14 9.32 -14.99
CA ALA A 96 -6.25 10.77 -15.02
C ALA A 96 -5.23 11.45 -14.09
N LEU A 97 -5.00 10.88 -12.89
CA LEU A 97 -3.98 11.39 -11.95
C LEU A 97 -2.55 11.31 -12.47
N ASN A 98 -2.27 10.36 -13.38
CA ASN A 98 -0.93 10.14 -13.92
C ASN A 98 -0.78 10.65 -15.37
N ALA A 99 -1.79 11.30 -15.94
CA ALA A 99 -1.79 11.71 -17.34
C ALA A 99 -0.65 12.67 -17.72
N ALA A 100 -0.17 13.46 -16.75
CA ALA A 100 0.96 14.38 -16.93
C ALA A 100 2.34 13.72 -16.73
N ASP A 101 2.39 12.50 -16.19
CA ASP A 101 3.62 11.76 -15.90
C ASP A 101 3.65 10.45 -16.70
N SER A 102 4.05 10.56 -17.96
CA SER A 102 4.17 9.43 -18.89
C SER A 102 5.29 8.45 -18.52
N THR A 103 6.06 8.72 -17.46
CA THR A 103 7.22 7.91 -17.04
C THR A 103 6.93 6.98 -15.86
N ALA A 104 5.79 7.17 -15.19
CA ALA A 104 5.40 6.38 -14.03
C ALA A 104 4.85 5.00 -14.45
N GLU A 105 5.75 4.07 -14.76
CA GLU A 105 5.41 2.68 -15.07
C GLU A 105 5.14 1.86 -13.81
N GLN A 106 4.23 0.89 -13.91
CA GLN A 106 4.02 -0.10 -12.85
C GLN A 106 5.30 -0.90 -12.65
N SER A 107 5.77 -1.02 -11.40
CA SER A 107 6.98 -1.77 -11.10
C SER A 107 6.78 -3.26 -11.44
N PRO A 108 7.62 -3.86 -12.31
CA PRO A 108 7.47 -5.25 -12.71
C PRO A 108 7.94 -6.23 -11.63
N ILE A 109 8.51 -5.75 -10.51
CA ILE A 109 9.17 -6.56 -9.48
C ILE A 109 8.25 -7.65 -8.93
N HIS A 110 6.99 -7.33 -8.65
CA HIS A 110 6.04 -8.32 -8.14
C HIS A 110 5.69 -9.38 -9.19
N ALA A 111 5.49 -9.00 -10.46
CA ALA A 111 5.25 -9.95 -11.55
C ALA A 111 6.49 -10.82 -11.84
N LEU A 112 7.69 -10.21 -11.86
CA LEU A 112 8.96 -10.91 -12.01
C LEU A 112 9.16 -11.93 -10.90
N SER A 113 8.86 -11.59 -9.65
CA SER A 113 9.05 -12.55 -8.55
C SER A 113 8.22 -13.83 -8.69
N GLU A 114 7.05 -13.77 -9.32
CA GLU A 114 6.23 -14.96 -9.61
C GLU A 114 6.86 -15.81 -10.72
N GLN A 115 7.48 -15.20 -11.73
CA GLN A 115 8.24 -15.91 -12.77
C GLN A 115 9.45 -16.66 -12.18
N TYR A 116 10.01 -16.18 -11.06
CA TYR A 116 11.08 -16.83 -10.31
C TYR A 116 10.56 -17.86 -9.28
N GLY A 117 9.25 -18.13 -9.24
CA GLY A 117 8.64 -19.14 -8.36
C GLY A 117 8.27 -18.64 -6.96
N TYR A 118 8.53 -17.36 -6.63
CA TYR A 118 8.15 -16.75 -5.36
C TYR A 118 6.68 -16.33 -5.37
N THR A 119 5.79 -17.28 -5.11
CA THR A 119 4.34 -17.12 -5.23
C THR A 119 3.62 -16.87 -3.91
N VAL A 120 4.25 -17.18 -2.76
CA VAL A 120 3.64 -17.00 -1.44
C VAL A 120 4.18 -15.75 -0.77
N ASN A 121 3.29 -14.96 -0.15
CA ASN A 121 3.61 -13.66 0.43
C ASN A 121 3.32 -13.62 1.93
N THR A 122 4.22 -13.02 2.71
CA THR A 122 3.99 -12.72 4.12
C THR A 122 4.64 -11.41 4.48
N VAL A 123 3.93 -10.54 5.19
CA VAL A 123 4.53 -9.30 5.73
C VAL A 123 5.49 -9.68 6.84
N ALA A 124 6.78 -9.42 6.63
CA ALA A 124 7.84 -9.69 7.60
C ALA A 124 8.04 -8.52 8.58
N GLY A 125 7.67 -7.31 8.17
CA GLY A 125 7.72 -6.12 9.03
C GLY A 125 7.09 -4.91 8.35
N GLN A 126 6.65 -3.96 9.16
CA GLN A 126 6.13 -2.68 8.69
C GLN A 126 6.43 -1.59 9.71
N GLU A 127 6.93 -0.46 9.22
CA GLU A 127 7.04 0.79 9.95
C GLU A 127 6.18 1.84 9.25
N VAL A 128 5.45 2.65 10.04
CA VAL A 128 4.59 3.71 9.51
C VAL A 128 4.84 5.00 10.26
N GLU A 129 5.19 6.04 9.50
CA GLU A 129 5.29 7.41 9.98
C GLU A 129 4.00 8.17 9.67
N TYR A 130 3.36 8.72 10.70
CA TYR A 130 2.16 9.54 10.57
C TYR A 130 2.55 11.01 10.61
N LEU A 131 2.52 11.67 9.45
CA LEU A 131 3.10 12.99 9.24
C LEU A 131 2.08 14.11 9.46
N ALA A 132 0.80 13.86 9.17
CA ALA A 132 -0.27 14.81 9.38
C ALA A 132 -1.62 14.10 9.59
N PRO A 133 -2.55 14.70 10.35
CA PRO A 133 -3.90 14.17 10.49
C PRO A 133 -4.67 14.26 9.16
N PHE A 134 -5.49 13.24 8.93
CA PHE A 134 -6.41 13.15 7.80
C PHE A 134 -7.82 12.83 8.30
N GLY A 135 -8.86 13.08 7.51
CA GLY A 135 -10.24 12.83 7.90
C GLY A 135 -11.24 13.11 6.78
N PRO A 136 -12.53 13.27 7.09
CA PRO A 136 -13.58 13.32 6.07
C PRO A 136 -13.44 14.42 5.01
N TRP A 137 -12.85 15.55 5.40
CA TRP A 137 -12.69 16.73 4.54
C TRP A 137 -11.53 16.65 3.55
N ASP A 138 -10.73 15.58 3.63
CA ASP A 138 -9.54 15.40 2.82
C ASP A 138 -9.83 14.64 1.50
N GLY A 139 -11.09 14.24 1.30
CA GLY A 139 -11.54 13.48 0.14
C GLY A 139 -11.01 12.05 0.14
N ARG A 140 -10.64 11.56 -1.04
CA ARG A 140 -10.00 10.25 -1.22
C ARG A 140 -8.53 10.28 -0.81
N LEU A 141 -7.93 9.11 -0.67
CA LEU A 141 -6.50 8.98 -0.41
C LEU A 141 -5.76 8.54 -1.67
N LYS A 142 -4.68 9.24 -1.98
CA LYS A 142 -3.72 8.90 -3.03
C LYS A 142 -2.54 8.18 -2.42
N MET A 143 -1.99 7.21 -3.13
CA MET A 143 -0.78 6.53 -2.72
C MET A 143 0.09 6.18 -3.92
N ARG A 144 1.40 6.16 -3.71
CA ARG A 144 2.36 5.59 -4.66
C ARG A 144 3.44 4.86 -3.89
N SER A 145 4.03 3.85 -4.53
CA SER A 145 5.03 3.01 -3.89
C SER A 145 6.25 2.85 -4.78
N MET A 146 7.40 2.62 -4.15
CA MET A 146 8.61 2.17 -4.82
C MET A 146 9.22 1.02 -4.03
N THR A 147 9.83 0.07 -4.72
CA THR A 147 10.69 -0.93 -4.09
C THR A 147 12.08 -0.34 -3.91
N THR A 148 12.56 -0.25 -2.69
CA THR A 148 13.87 0.32 -2.37
C THR A 148 14.97 -0.73 -2.35
N ASN A 149 14.63 -1.96 -1.97
CA ASN A 149 15.60 -3.04 -1.83
C ASN A 149 14.97 -4.42 -2.06
N VAL A 150 15.77 -5.34 -2.59
CA VAL A 150 15.48 -6.77 -2.67
C VAL A 150 16.69 -7.52 -2.15
N SER A 151 16.50 -8.45 -1.21
CA SER A 151 17.59 -9.27 -0.68
C SER A 151 18.01 -10.36 -1.67
N GLU A 152 19.20 -10.92 -1.45
CA GLU A 152 19.52 -12.26 -1.97
C GLU A 152 18.50 -13.31 -1.48
N GLU A 153 18.43 -14.45 -2.16
CA GLU A 153 17.60 -15.57 -1.70
C GLU A 153 18.14 -16.10 -0.37
N LYS A 154 17.24 -16.23 0.60
CA LYS A 154 17.53 -16.73 1.93
C LYS A 154 16.69 -17.97 2.22
N THR A 155 17.28 -18.90 2.95
CA THR A 155 16.54 -20.01 3.55
C THR A 155 16.01 -19.56 4.90
N VAL A 156 14.68 -19.52 5.05
CA VAL A 156 13.98 -19.20 6.30
C VAL A 156 13.08 -20.36 6.70
N ARG A 157 12.45 -20.29 7.87
CA ARG A 157 11.60 -21.38 8.42
C ARG A 157 10.51 -21.85 7.46
N VAL A 158 9.93 -20.94 6.68
CA VAL A 158 8.82 -21.22 5.75
C VAL A 158 9.27 -21.65 4.35
N GLY A 159 10.58 -21.66 4.08
CA GLY A 159 11.14 -22.05 2.78
C GLY A 159 12.24 -21.09 2.30
N LYS A 160 12.64 -21.27 1.04
CA LYS A 160 13.54 -20.33 0.36
C LYS A 160 12.76 -19.16 -0.20
N GLY A 161 13.28 -17.94 -0.05
CA GLY A 161 12.59 -16.74 -0.48
C GLY A 161 13.45 -15.49 -0.42
N VAL A 162 12.85 -14.38 -0.84
CA VAL A 162 13.47 -13.06 -0.93
C VAL A 162 12.67 -12.05 -0.10
N PHE A 163 13.37 -11.09 0.48
CA PHE A 163 12.75 -9.95 1.17
C PHE A 163 12.70 -8.76 0.22
N ILE A 164 11.50 -8.24 0.00
CA ILE A 164 11.23 -7.06 -0.83
C ILE A 164 10.86 -5.92 0.12
N THR A 165 11.68 -4.87 0.13
CA THR A 165 11.42 -3.66 0.92
C THR A 165 10.82 -2.59 0.02
N SER A 166 9.67 -2.07 0.40
CA SER A 166 8.97 -1.02 -0.34
C SER A 166 8.62 0.15 0.57
N VAL A 167 8.67 1.35 0.00
CA VAL A 167 8.21 2.59 0.66
C VAL A 167 6.97 3.07 -0.07
N THR A 168 5.91 3.38 0.69
CA THR A 168 4.66 3.93 0.18
C THR A 168 4.42 5.31 0.78
N GLU A 169 4.16 6.30 -0.08
CA GLU A 169 3.69 7.63 0.34
C GLU A 169 2.16 7.68 0.26
N TYR A 170 1.54 8.29 1.27
CA TYR A 170 0.10 8.52 1.33
C TYR A 170 -0.20 10.01 1.34
N ARG A 171 -1.11 10.43 0.47
CA ARG A 171 -1.51 11.83 0.28
C ARG A 171 -3.02 11.98 0.29
N THR A 172 -3.50 13.13 0.73
CA THR A 172 -4.91 13.50 0.57
C THR A 172 -5.20 13.88 -0.89
N GLU A 173 -6.40 13.58 -1.38
CA GLU A 173 -6.84 14.07 -2.69
C GLU A 173 -6.98 15.59 -2.65
N VAL A 174 -7.66 16.11 -1.62
CA VAL A 174 -7.83 17.54 -1.41
C VAL A 174 -6.57 18.13 -0.79
N GLY A 175 -5.99 19.13 -1.45
CA GLY A 175 -4.80 19.85 -0.97
C GLY A 175 -3.47 19.09 -1.06
N ASP A 176 -3.48 17.86 -1.60
CA ASP A 176 -2.27 17.05 -1.87
C ASP A 176 -1.29 16.91 -0.69
N ARG A 177 -1.81 16.83 0.54
CA ARG A 177 -0.99 16.83 1.76
C ARG A 177 -0.40 15.45 1.97
N LEU A 178 0.90 15.37 2.19
CA LEU A 178 1.57 14.14 2.63
C LEU A 178 1.18 13.84 4.08
N ILE A 179 0.45 12.74 4.29
CA ILE A 179 -0.12 12.38 5.60
C ILE A 179 0.60 11.20 6.25
N GLY A 180 1.29 10.38 5.47
CA GLY A 180 2.08 9.29 6.02
C GLY A 180 3.03 8.65 5.04
N ARG A 181 3.97 7.88 5.60
CA ARG A 181 4.91 7.03 4.88
C ARG A 181 4.94 5.66 5.53
N SER A 182 4.92 4.60 4.73
CA SER A 182 5.11 3.24 5.23
C SER A 182 6.30 2.59 4.57
N THR A 183 7.20 2.04 5.38
CA THR A 183 8.23 1.11 4.94
C THR A 183 7.75 -0.30 5.27
N MET A 184 7.52 -1.12 4.25
CA MET A 184 7.04 -2.49 4.40
C MET A 184 8.07 -3.47 3.86
N VAL A 185 8.31 -4.55 4.61
CA VAL A 185 9.14 -5.67 4.18
C VAL A 185 8.25 -6.87 3.94
N LEU A 186 8.18 -7.30 2.68
CA LEU A 186 7.46 -8.50 2.26
C LEU A 186 8.44 -9.66 2.07
N LEU A 187 8.21 -10.79 2.72
CA LEU A 187 8.84 -12.06 2.37
C LEU A 187 8.02 -12.70 1.25
N LYS A 188 8.63 -12.87 0.06
CA LYS A 188 8.10 -13.73 -0.99
C LYS A 188 8.89 -15.04 -1.04
N TYR A 189 8.23 -16.18 -1.00
CA TYR A 189 8.88 -17.49 -0.93
C TYR A 189 8.19 -18.52 -1.82
N HIS A 190 8.92 -19.60 -2.13
CA HIS A 190 8.38 -20.72 -2.90
C HIS A 190 7.27 -21.41 -2.09
N ALA A 191 6.16 -21.75 -2.76
CA ALA A 191 5.17 -22.62 -2.14
C ALA A 191 5.79 -24.00 -1.87
N VAL A 192 5.64 -24.50 -0.64
CA VAL A 192 6.01 -25.89 -0.33
C VAL A 192 5.03 -26.78 -1.09
N LYS A 193 5.53 -27.60 -2.02
CA LYS A 193 4.74 -28.70 -2.58
C LYS A 193 4.70 -29.80 -1.53
N GLU A 194 3.51 -30.07 -0.99
CA GLU A 194 3.23 -31.29 -0.23
C GLU A 194 3.36 -32.54 -1.12
#